data_AF-A0A5J4P851-F1
#
_entry.id   AF-A0A5J4P851-F1
#
_cell.length_a   1.000
_cell.length_b   1.000
_cell.length_c   1.000
_cell.angle_alpha   90.00
_cell.angle_beta   90.00
_cell.angle_gamma   90.00
#
_symmetry.space_group_name_H-M   'P 1'
#
loop_
_entity.id
_entity.type
_entity.pdbx_description
1 polymer ?
#
loop_
_entity_poly.entity_id
_entity_poly.type
_entity_poly.pdbx_seq_one_letter_code
_entity_poly.pdbx_strand_id
1 'polypeptide(L)'
;MVRKTFGFSILISLILLPAYVSLSAQNVQPTTEDEEKVPLYNGIYINADIYGIGNHLLGSDLLTAEISVDVNLKRRFFPVVEIGYGKVDTWGEGGVHYKTAAPYFRGGLNYNTMYKKNRETHFYVGIRYGASRFSYDVEQLSVKDLIWNETIGNNPAFKDNIWGGSLPYEHSELKANM
;
A
#
# COMPACT_ATOMS: atom_id res chain seq x y z
N MET A 1 23.42 47.62 10.97
CA MET A 1 23.12 46.72 9.84
C MET A 1 22.24 45.60 10.37
N VAL A 2 20.91 45.74 10.29
CA VAL A 2 19.93 44.82 10.91
C VAL A 2 19.16 44.11 9.79
N ARG A 3 19.34 42.79 9.71
CA ARG A 3 18.74 41.93 8.68
C ARG A 3 17.36 41.47 9.17
N LYS A 4 16.30 42.09 8.64
CA LYS A 4 14.91 41.62 8.76
C LYS A 4 14.62 40.67 7.60
N THR A 5 14.09 39.48 7.89
CA THR A 5 13.03 38.76 7.15
C THR A 5 13.15 37.25 7.40
N PHE A 6 12.28 36.67 8.25
CA PHE A 6 11.85 35.27 8.20
C PHE A 6 10.72 35.09 9.22
N GLY A 7 9.48 35.37 8.81
CA GLY A 7 8.35 35.24 9.74
C GLY A 7 6.95 35.36 9.14
N PHE A 8 6.81 35.43 7.81
CA PHE A 8 5.51 35.74 7.19
C PHE A 8 4.82 34.54 6.52
N SER A 9 5.48 33.39 6.37
CA SER A 9 4.92 32.28 5.56
C SER A 9 4.19 31.18 6.35
N ILE A 10 4.27 31.15 7.68
CA ILE A 10 3.64 30.07 8.47
C ILE A 10 2.21 30.43 8.91
N LEU A 11 1.88 31.73 9.03
CA LEU A 11 0.59 32.19 9.53
C LEU A 11 -0.56 32.14 8.50
N ILE A 12 -0.26 32.09 7.20
CA ILE A 12 -1.30 32.11 6.14
C ILE A 12 -1.95 30.72 5.93
N SER A 13 -1.28 29.62 6.31
CA SER A 13 -1.85 28.27 6.15
C SER A 13 -2.82 27.85 7.27
N LEU A 14 -2.79 28.51 8.44
CA LEU A 14 -3.54 28.09 9.62
C LEU A 14 -4.92 28.77 9.77
N ILE A 15 -5.24 29.77 8.94
CA ILE A 15 -6.48 30.56 9.04
C ILE A 15 -7.60 30.04 8.10
N LEU A 16 -7.31 29.08 7.22
CA LEU A 16 -8.28 28.54 6.23
C LEU A 16 -9.09 27.32 6.70
N LEU A 17 -9.02 26.92 7.98
CA LEU A 17 -9.57 25.66 8.47
C LEU A 17 -10.95 25.65 9.20
N PRO A 18 -11.67 26.75 9.49
CA PRO A 18 -13.01 26.62 10.10
C PRO A 18 -14.22 26.96 9.19
N ALA A 19 -14.04 27.31 7.90
CA ALA A 19 -15.14 27.87 7.09
C ALA A 19 -16.10 26.87 6.41
N TYR A 20 -15.92 25.54 6.57
CA TYR A 20 -16.69 24.54 5.81
C TYR A 20 -17.50 23.54 6.64
N VAL A 21 -17.89 23.87 7.87
CA VAL A 21 -18.83 23.02 8.63
C VAL A 21 -20.06 23.81 9.09
N SER A 22 -20.90 24.14 8.11
CA SER A 22 -22.34 24.33 8.36
C SER A 22 -23.06 23.15 7.72
N LEU A 23 -23.03 22.01 8.41
CA LEU A 23 -23.84 20.84 8.09
C LEU A 23 -25.29 21.17 8.47
N SER A 24 -26.07 21.71 7.53
CA SER A 24 -27.51 21.86 7.75
C SER A 24 -28.15 20.48 7.69
N ALA A 25 -28.44 19.91 8.86
CA ALA A 25 -29.19 18.68 8.98
C ALA A 25 -30.62 18.90 8.45
N GLN A 26 -30.91 18.40 7.25
CA GLN A 26 -32.28 18.27 6.77
C GLN A 26 -33.02 17.25 7.66
N ASN A 27 -33.88 17.76 8.53
CA ASN A 27 -34.92 16.99 9.20
C ASN A 27 -35.88 16.44 8.12
N VAL A 28 -35.64 15.21 7.69
CA VAL A 28 -36.60 14.43 6.90
C VAL A 28 -37.48 13.69 7.90
N GLN A 29 -38.80 13.92 7.85
CA GLN A 29 -39.79 13.21 8.65
C GLN A 29 -39.71 11.70 8.39
N PRO A 30 -39.94 10.84 9.41
CA PRO A 30 -39.91 9.40 9.21
C PRO A 30 -41.15 9.00 8.40
N THR A 31 -40.96 8.79 7.10
CA THR A 31 -41.93 8.04 6.30
C THR A 31 -41.83 6.60 6.78
N THR A 32 -42.96 6.00 7.16
CA THR A 32 -43.07 4.59 7.55
C THR A 32 -42.39 3.73 6.49
N GLU A 33 -41.25 3.14 6.86
CA GLU A 33 -40.51 2.22 6.03
C GLU A 33 -41.32 0.92 5.95
N ASP A 34 -42.07 0.76 4.86
CA ASP A 34 -42.40 -0.59 4.40
C ASP A 34 -41.07 -1.34 4.28
N GLU A 35 -40.90 -2.43 5.04
CA GLU A 35 -39.70 -3.28 4.95
C GLU A 35 -39.60 -3.85 3.53
N GLU A 36 -38.96 -3.10 2.64
CA GLU A 36 -38.68 -3.54 1.30
C GLU A 36 -37.82 -4.80 1.42
N LYS A 37 -38.36 -5.94 0.95
CA LYS A 37 -37.75 -7.25 1.14
C LYS A 37 -36.51 -7.36 0.25
N VAL A 38 -35.38 -6.84 0.73
CA VAL A 38 -34.11 -6.85 0.01
C VAL A 38 -33.69 -8.30 -0.27
N PRO A 39 -33.38 -8.67 -1.53
CA PRO A 39 -32.92 -10.01 -1.85
C PRO A 39 -31.58 -10.30 -1.16
N LEU A 40 -31.33 -11.57 -0.86
CA LEU A 40 -30.13 -11.97 -0.12
C LEU A 40 -28.85 -11.71 -0.92
N TYR A 41 -28.90 -11.83 -2.25
CA TYR A 41 -27.80 -11.55 -3.16
C TYR A 41 -28.15 -10.35 -4.04
N ASN A 42 -27.27 -9.35 -4.08
CA ASN A 42 -27.48 -8.09 -4.81
C ASN A 42 -26.37 -7.82 -5.85
N GLY A 43 -25.51 -8.81 -6.13
CA GLY A 43 -24.48 -8.72 -7.16
C GLY A 43 -23.06 -9.01 -6.67
N ILE A 44 -22.12 -8.97 -7.60
CA ILE A 44 -20.68 -9.11 -7.39
C ILE A 44 -20.01 -7.86 -7.96
N TYR A 45 -19.06 -7.32 -7.22
CA TYR A 45 -18.15 -6.27 -7.69
C TYR A 45 -16.78 -6.89 -7.93
N ILE A 46 -16.16 -6.51 -9.03
CA ILE A 46 -14.78 -6.87 -9.36
C ILE A 46 -14.02 -5.57 -9.47
N ASN A 47 -12.95 -5.43 -8.69
CA ASN A 47 -12.08 -4.27 -8.72
C ASN A 47 -10.68 -4.70 -9.11
N ALA A 48 -9.97 -3.82 -9.79
CA ALA A 48 -8.56 -3.98 -10.11
C ALA A 48 -7.83 -2.70 -9.74
N ASP A 49 -6.70 -2.83 -9.06
CA ASP A 49 -5.84 -1.70 -8.73
C ASP A 49 -4.86 -1.44 -9.87
N ILE A 50 -4.93 -0.22 -10.41
CA ILE A 50 -4.08 0.26 -11.50
C ILE A 50 -2.96 1.16 -10.95
N TYR A 51 -3.05 1.61 -9.69
CA TYR A 51 -2.08 2.53 -9.10
C TYR A 51 -0.66 1.98 -9.16
N GLY A 52 -0.47 0.71 -8.80
CA GLY A 52 0.85 0.07 -8.82
C GLY A 52 1.46 -0.07 -10.22
N ILE A 53 0.63 -0.42 -11.22
CA ILE A 53 1.05 -0.47 -12.63
C ILE A 53 1.40 0.95 -13.11
N GLY A 54 0.57 1.94 -12.77
CA GLY A 54 0.81 3.34 -13.12
C GLY A 54 2.09 3.87 -12.51
N ASN A 55 2.34 3.60 -11.23
CA ASN A 55 3.54 4.04 -10.53
C ASN A 55 4.82 3.44 -11.13
N HIS A 56 4.77 2.16 -11.54
CA HIS A 56 5.87 1.53 -12.25
C HIS A 56 6.15 2.20 -13.60
N LEU A 57 5.10 2.50 -14.38
CA LEU A 57 5.24 3.19 -15.67
C LEU A 57 5.78 4.62 -15.53
N LEU A 58 5.55 5.28 -14.39
CA LEU A 58 6.08 6.60 -14.07
C LEU A 58 7.55 6.57 -13.60
N GLY A 59 8.20 5.41 -13.64
CA GLY A 59 9.62 5.23 -13.32
C GLY A 59 9.89 4.72 -11.91
N SER A 60 8.88 4.18 -11.20
CA SER A 60 9.11 3.50 -9.93
C SER A 60 9.58 2.06 -10.14
N ASP A 61 10.56 1.64 -9.34
CA ASP A 61 11.05 0.26 -9.30
C ASP A 61 10.04 -0.75 -8.71
N LEU A 62 8.91 -0.25 -8.20
CA LEU A 62 7.86 -1.03 -7.54
C LEU A 62 6.67 -1.24 -8.48
N LEU A 63 6.42 -2.50 -8.84
CA LEU A 63 5.26 -2.96 -9.59
C LEU A 63 4.32 -3.69 -8.64
N THR A 64 3.12 -3.16 -8.43
CA THR A 64 2.05 -3.86 -7.72
C THR A 64 0.83 -3.99 -8.62
N ALA A 65 0.22 -5.17 -8.60
CA ALA A 65 -1.03 -5.45 -9.29
C ALA A 65 -1.96 -6.19 -8.33
N GLU A 66 -3.21 -5.75 -8.24
CA GLU A 66 -4.19 -6.33 -7.32
C GLU A 66 -5.54 -6.48 -7.99
N ILE A 67 -6.23 -7.58 -7.68
CA ILE A 67 -7.60 -7.84 -8.09
C ILE A 67 -8.39 -8.17 -6.82
N SER A 68 -9.56 -7.54 -6.66
CA SER A 68 -10.48 -7.83 -5.57
C SER A 68 -11.87 -8.17 -6.08
N VAL A 69 -12.55 -9.03 -5.34
CA VAL A 69 -13.92 -9.46 -5.61
C VAL A 69 -14.74 -9.28 -4.34
N ASP A 70 -15.82 -8.51 -4.44
CA ASP A 70 -16.75 -8.25 -3.35
C ASP A 70 -18.12 -8.84 -3.70
N VAL A 71 -18.75 -9.55 -2.76
CA VAL A 71 -20.11 -10.07 -2.97
C VAL A 71 -21.10 -9.25 -2.16
N ASN A 72 -22.13 -8.69 -2.80
CA ASN A 72 -23.15 -7.90 -2.12
C ASN A 72 -24.22 -8.80 -1.49
N LEU A 73 -24.15 -8.99 -0.16
CA LEU A 73 -25.14 -9.75 0.59
C LEU A 73 -26.06 -8.80 1.36
N LYS A 74 -27.34 -8.81 0.96
CA LYS A 74 -28.43 -8.05 1.60
C LYS A 74 -28.14 -6.54 1.75
N ARG A 75 -27.31 -5.96 0.88
CA ARG A 75 -26.83 -4.56 0.97
C ARG A 75 -26.20 -4.20 2.33
N ARG A 76 -25.83 -5.20 3.13
CA ARG A 76 -25.37 -5.06 4.52
C ARG A 76 -24.00 -5.69 4.73
N PHE A 77 -23.80 -6.88 4.21
CA PHE A 77 -22.54 -7.62 4.35
C PHE A 77 -21.90 -7.77 2.98
N PHE A 78 -20.61 -7.46 2.93
CA PHE A 78 -19.82 -7.45 1.71
C PHE A 78 -18.55 -8.24 1.98
N PRO A 79 -18.59 -9.58 1.94
CA PRO A 79 -17.36 -10.37 2.00
C PRO A 79 -16.49 -10.02 0.79
N VAL A 80 -15.20 -9.86 1.07
CA VAL A 80 -14.20 -9.38 0.12
C VAL A 80 -13.05 -10.36 0.08
N VAL A 81 -12.60 -10.69 -1.12
CA VAL A 81 -11.38 -11.46 -1.34
C VAL A 81 -10.51 -10.69 -2.32
N GLU A 82 -9.25 -10.50 -1.96
CA GLU A 82 -8.28 -9.70 -2.71
C GLU A 82 -7.02 -10.56 -2.92
N ILE A 83 -6.52 -10.58 -4.15
CA ILE A 83 -5.29 -11.28 -4.54
C ILE A 83 -4.42 -10.24 -5.22
N GLY A 84 -3.17 -10.13 -4.78
CA GLY A 84 -2.23 -9.21 -5.38
C GLY A 84 -0.84 -9.79 -5.51
N TYR A 85 -0.06 -9.13 -6.36
CA TYR A 85 1.31 -9.47 -6.66
C TYR A 85 2.14 -8.19 -6.66
N GLY A 86 3.12 -8.14 -5.75
CA GLY A 86 4.12 -7.09 -5.71
C GLY A 86 5.46 -7.59 -6.22
N LYS A 87 6.13 -6.81 -7.05
CA LYS A 87 7.51 -7.02 -7.47
C LYS A 87 8.30 -5.73 -7.28
N VAL A 88 9.49 -5.84 -6.72
CA VAL A 88 10.44 -4.72 -6.59
C VAL A 88 11.77 -5.16 -7.17
N ASP A 89 12.39 -4.28 -7.96
CA ASP A 89 13.68 -4.52 -8.60
C ASP A 89 14.50 -3.23 -8.51
N THR A 90 15.36 -3.12 -7.50
CA THR A 90 16.06 -1.86 -7.19
C THR A 90 17.54 -2.08 -6.87
N TRP A 91 18.34 -1.08 -7.23
CA TRP A 91 19.77 -1.04 -6.93
C TRP A 91 20.01 -0.09 -5.77
N GLY A 92 20.55 -0.61 -4.66
CA GLY A 92 20.96 0.19 -3.52
C GLY A 92 22.21 1.03 -3.82
N GLU A 93 22.35 2.17 -3.13
CA GLU A 93 23.46 3.13 -3.31
C GLU A 93 24.87 2.51 -3.14
N GLY A 94 24.97 1.34 -2.50
CA GLY A 94 26.21 0.58 -2.31
C GLY A 94 26.50 -0.52 -3.35
N GLY A 95 25.75 -0.59 -4.45
CA GLY A 95 25.90 -1.64 -5.48
C GLY A 95 25.27 -2.99 -5.11
N VAL A 96 24.36 -2.98 -4.13
CA VAL A 96 23.56 -4.15 -3.73
C VAL A 96 22.27 -4.17 -4.55
N HIS A 97 22.02 -5.25 -5.28
CA HIS A 97 20.81 -5.47 -6.04
C HIS A 97 19.78 -6.20 -5.17
N TYR A 98 18.58 -5.63 -5.08
CA TYR A 98 17.46 -6.20 -4.34
C TYR A 98 16.33 -6.51 -5.30
N LYS A 99 15.97 -7.79 -5.38
CA LYS A 99 14.84 -8.25 -6.18
C LYS A 99 13.87 -9.00 -5.30
N THR A 100 12.61 -8.55 -5.24
CA THR A 100 11.59 -9.16 -4.39
C THR A 100 10.35 -9.49 -5.20
N ALA A 101 9.77 -10.66 -4.95
CA ALA A 101 8.46 -11.09 -5.44
C ALA A 101 7.58 -11.49 -4.26
N ALA A 102 6.45 -10.80 -4.11
CA ALA A 102 5.55 -10.93 -2.96
C ALA A 102 4.10 -11.12 -3.44
N PRO A 103 3.66 -12.36 -3.71
CA PRO A 103 2.25 -12.68 -3.79
C PRO A 103 1.59 -12.53 -2.42
N TYR A 104 0.50 -11.76 -2.37
CA TYR A 104 -0.29 -11.57 -1.16
C TYR A 104 -1.77 -11.86 -1.39
N PHE A 105 -2.41 -12.33 -0.34
CA PHE A 105 -3.83 -12.67 -0.28
C PHE A 105 -4.46 -11.93 0.88
N ARG A 106 -5.60 -11.26 0.64
CA ARG A 106 -6.37 -10.61 1.70
C ARG A 106 -7.81 -11.09 1.65
N GLY A 107 -8.35 -11.45 2.80
CA GLY A 107 -9.74 -11.82 2.97
C GLY A 107 -10.37 -10.92 4.03
N GLY A 108 -11.59 -10.45 3.78
CA GLY A 108 -12.24 -9.52 4.69
C GLY A 108 -13.75 -9.53 4.58
N LEU A 109 -14.36 -8.73 5.45
CA LEU A 109 -15.79 -8.48 5.45
C LEU A 109 -16.02 -7.00 5.69
N ASN A 110 -16.72 -6.37 4.75
CA ASN A 110 -17.19 -5.00 4.86
C ASN A 110 -18.65 -5.00 5.34
N TYR A 111 -18.96 -4.16 6.32
CA TYR A 111 -20.31 -3.97 6.85
C TYR A 111 -20.82 -2.57 6.48
N ASN A 112 -21.94 -2.50 5.77
CA ASN A 112 -22.58 -1.24 5.41
C ASN A 112 -23.39 -0.70 6.59
N THR A 113 -23.01 0.44 7.16
CA THR A 113 -23.74 1.07 8.26
C THR A 113 -25.00 1.81 7.78
N MET A 114 -25.07 2.13 6.49
CA MET A 114 -26.18 2.86 5.88
C MET A 114 -27.28 1.95 5.31
N TYR A 115 -27.25 0.65 5.61
CA TYR A 115 -28.17 -0.37 5.04
C TYR A 115 -29.67 -0.08 5.23
N LYS A 116 -30.05 0.72 6.24
CA LYS A 116 -31.46 1.09 6.50
C LYS A 116 -31.96 2.24 5.63
N LYS A 117 -31.08 3.17 5.27
CA LYS A 117 -31.46 4.29 4.41
C LYS A 117 -31.50 3.73 2.99
N ASN A 118 -32.66 3.72 2.33
CA ASN A 118 -32.83 3.25 0.94
C ASN A 118 -32.14 4.17 -0.09
N ARG A 119 -30.87 4.50 0.14
CA ARG A 119 -30.01 5.32 -0.72
C ARG A 119 -28.90 4.42 -1.26
N GLU A 120 -28.49 4.67 -2.49
CA GLU A 120 -27.40 3.94 -3.17
C GLU A 120 -26.01 4.25 -2.60
N THR A 121 -25.91 5.16 -1.63
CA THR A 121 -24.66 5.49 -0.96
C THR A 121 -24.32 4.45 0.09
N HIS A 122 -23.17 3.80 -0.09
CA HIS A 122 -22.68 2.81 0.84
C HIS A 122 -21.59 3.41 1.72
N PHE A 123 -21.70 3.20 3.04
CA PHE A 123 -20.62 3.54 3.97
C PHE A 123 -20.20 2.26 4.69
N TYR A 124 -18.99 1.81 4.41
CA TYR A 124 -18.48 0.54 4.88
C TYR A 124 -17.56 0.70 6.08
N VAL A 125 -17.76 -0.14 7.09
CA VAL A 125 -16.78 -0.44 8.13
C VAL A 125 -16.41 -1.89 7.96
N GLY A 126 -15.13 -2.19 7.73
CA GLY A 126 -14.70 -3.55 7.41
C GLY A 126 -13.48 -4.00 8.16
N ILE A 127 -13.38 -5.30 8.34
CA ILE A 127 -12.20 -5.99 8.87
C ILE A 127 -11.57 -6.74 7.71
N ARG A 128 -10.25 -6.62 7.55
CA ARG A 128 -9.46 -7.34 6.55
C ARG A 128 -8.30 -8.05 7.24
N TYR A 129 -8.06 -9.29 6.86
CA TYR A 129 -6.90 -10.07 7.25
C TYR A 129 -6.10 -10.41 5.99
N GLY A 130 -4.80 -10.11 6.03
CA GLY A 130 -3.88 -10.34 4.93
C GLY A 130 -2.82 -11.34 5.33
N ALA A 131 -2.43 -12.19 4.38
CA ALA A 131 -1.26 -13.04 4.47
C ALA A 131 -0.45 -12.90 3.18
N SER A 132 0.88 -12.91 3.30
CA SER A 132 1.79 -12.78 2.17
C SER A 132 2.93 -13.78 2.30
N ARG A 133 3.34 -14.34 1.16
CA ARG A 133 4.59 -15.09 1.06
C ARG A 133 5.47 -14.34 0.10
N PHE A 134 6.65 -13.95 0.52
CA PHE A 134 7.57 -13.22 -0.34
C PHE A 134 8.90 -13.94 -0.44
N SER A 135 9.47 -13.88 -1.63
CA SER A 135 10.83 -14.33 -1.91
C SER A 135 11.66 -13.11 -2.31
N TYR A 136 12.89 -13.05 -1.82
CA TYR A 136 13.81 -11.97 -2.14
C TYR A 136 15.20 -12.51 -2.48
N ASP A 137 15.83 -11.88 -3.46
CA ASP A 137 17.20 -12.11 -3.88
C ASP A 137 18.03 -10.88 -3.50
N VAL A 138 19.22 -11.12 -2.96
CA VAL A 138 20.20 -10.09 -2.58
C VAL A 138 21.53 -10.41 -3.26
N GLU A 139 22.00 -9.51 -4.11
CA GLU A 139 23.29 -9.66 -4.79
C GLU A 139 24.15 -8.43 -4.51
N GLN A 140 25.45 -8.60 -4.27
CA GLN A 140 26.37 -7.47 -4.15
C GLN A 140 27.56 -7.63 -5.09
N LEU A 141 27.67 -6.71 -6.05
CA LEU A 141 28.79 -6.69 -6.99
C LEU A 141 30.08 -6.27 -6.29
N SER A 142 31.19 -6.95 -6.60
CA SER A 142 32.52 -6.55 -6.13
C SER A 142 32.96 -5.30 -6.89
N VAL A 143 32.92 -4.14 -6.23
CA VAL A 143 33.60 -2.94 -6.74
C VAL A 143 35.11 -3.12 -6.51
N LYS A 144 35.96 -2.59 -7.40
CA LYS A 144 37.42 -2.63 -7.22
C LYS A 144 37.87 -1.32 -6.58
N ASP A 145 38.55 -1.38 -5.45
CA ASP A 145 39.08 -0.17 -4.80
C ASP A 145 40.25 0.37 -5.66
N LEU A 146 40.07 1.59 -6.20
CA LEU A 146 41.05 2.25 -7.07
C LEU A 146 42.30 2.69 -6.30
N ILE A 147 42.21 2.90 -4.98
CA ILE A 147 43.30 3.43 -4.16
C ILE A 147 44.23 2.29 -3.71
N TRP A 148 43.65 1.16 -3.32
CA TRP A 148 44.42 0.03 -2.77
C TRP A 148 44.58 -1.15 -3.73
N ASN A 149 43.93 -1.12 -4.90
CA ASN A 149 43.97 -2.18 -5.92
C ASN A 149 43.60 -3.58 -5.37
N GLU A 150 42.87 -3.63 -4.26
CA GLU A 150 42.35 -4.85 -3.65
C GLU A 150 40.88 -5.06 -4.02
N THR A 151 40.47 -6.33 -4.09
CA THR A 151 39.06 -6.71 -4.22
C THR A 151 38.39 -6.51 -2.86
N ILE A 152 37.25 -5.83 -2.82
CA ILE A 152 36.61 -5.28 -1.59
C ILE A 152 36.34 -6.32 -0.48
N GLY A 153 36.37 -7.62 -0.77
CA GLY A 153 36.25 -8.69 0.23
C GLY A 153 37.28 -8.66 1.38
N ASN A 154 38.43 -7.99 1.21
CA ASN A 154 39.45 -7.84 2.27
C ASN A 154 39.39 -6.52 3.05
N ASN A 155 38.64 -5.52 2.57
CA ASN A 155 38.58 -4.24 3.26
C ASN A 155 37.58 -4.30 4.44
N PRO A 156 38.05 -4.13 5.70
CA PRO A 156 37.19 -4.24 6.88
C PRO A 156 36.07 -3.19 6.94
N ALA A 157 36.16 -2.08 6.17
CA ALA A 157 35.10 -1.07 6.08
C ALA A 157 33.91 -1.51 5.22
N PHE A 158 34.09 -2.54 4.37
CA PHE A 158 33.06 -3.06 3.46
C PHE A 158 32.65 -4.49 3.80
N LYS A 159 33.11 -5.04 4.93
CA LYS A 159 32.61 -6.32 5.45
C LYS A 159 31.15 -6.16 5.85
N ASP A 160 30.29 -6.93 5.20
CA ASP A 160 28.88 -7.03 5.55
C ASP A 160 28.69 -8.10 6.65
N ASN A 161 28.27 -7.64 7.83
CA ASN A 161 27.99 -8.50 8.98
C ASN A 161 26.53 -8.98 9.03
N ILE A 162 25.66 -8.49 8.14
CA ILE A 162 24.22 -8.83 8.13
C ILE A 162 23.98 -10.10 7.31
N TRP A 163 24.55 -10.19 6.11
CA TRP A 163 24.40 -11.34 5.22
C TRP A 163 25.56 -12.34 5.29
N GLY A 164 26.70 -11.93 5.87
CA GLY A 164 27.82 -12.81 6.23
C GLY A 164 28.55 -13.43 5.03
N GLY A 165 29.71 -12.89 4.67
CA GLY A 165 30.57 -13.47 3.64
C GLY A 165 31.69 -12.55 3.18
N SER A 166 32.67 -13.11 2.45
CA SER A 166 33.62 -12.31 1.67
C SER A 166 32.97 -11.91 0.34
N LEU A 167 32.98 -10.62 0.00
CA LEU A 167 32.45 -10.11 -1.26
C LEU A 167 33.17 -10.70 -2.48
N PRO A 168 32.47 -10.96 -3.60
CA PRO A 168 31.03 -10.78 -3.82
C PRO A 168 30.19 -11.93 -3.24
N TYR A 169 28.94 -11.65 -2.87
CA TYR A 169 27.97 -12.67 -2.47
C TYR A 169 26.67 -12.54 -3.27
N GLU A 170 26.04 -13.68 -3.49
CA GLU A 170 24.78 -13.85 -4.22
C GLU A 170 23.90 -14.78 -3.39
N HIS A 171 22.83 -14.25 -2.81
CA HIS A 171 21.85 -15.00 -2.05
C HIS A 171 20.50 -14.91 -2.75
N SER A 172 20.17 -15.97 -3.50
CA SER A 172 18.91 -16.07 -4.23
C SER A 172 17.89 -16.94 -3.49
N GLU A 173 16.61 -16.72 -3.76
CA GLU A 173 15.46 -17.49 -3.28
C GLU A 173 15.26 -17.51 -1.75
N LEU A 174 15.65 -16.46 -1.04
CA LEU A 174 15.36 -16.34 0.39
C LEU A 174 13.85 -16.15 0.59
N LYS A 175 13.24 -16.98 1.43
CA LYS A 175 11.77 -17.02 1.63
C LYS A 175 11.38 -16.47 2.99
N ALA A 176 10.31 -15.69 3.02
CA ALA A 176 9.72 -15.18 4.25
C ALA A 176 8.18 -15.11 4.14
N ASN A 177 7.52 -15.13 5.30
CA ASN A 177 6.06 -15.14 5.42
C ASN A 177 5.59 -13.99 6.33
N MET A 178 4.45 -13.39 6.03
CA MET A 178 3.81 -12.29 6.79
C MET A 178 2.32 -12.55 6.96
#